data_AF-A0A1Y9TLT2-F1
#
_entry.id   AF-A0A1Y9TLT2-F1
#
_cell.length_a   1.000
_cell.length_b   1.000
_cell.length_c   1.000
_cell.angle_alpha   90.00
_cell.angle_beta   90.00
_cell.angle_gamma   90.00
#
_symmetry.space_group_name_H-M   'P 1'
#
loop_
_entity.id
_entity.type
_entity.pdbx_description
1 polymer ?
#
loop_
_entity_poly.entity_id
_entity_poly.type
_entity_poly.pdbx_seq_one_letter_code
_entity_poly.pdbx_strand_id
1 'polypeptide(L)' 'MCICINCKHVQNCSTYYLIEGQHEKLHFNNYPLFIAHVPVININIILQNQQVKFDWDVTNCLSFVEDPEKWLTLNYYQR' A
#
# COMPACT_ATOMS: atom_id res chain seq x y z
N MET A 1 1.77 7.40 -7.51
CA MET A 1 0.35 7.38 -7.09
C MET A 1 -0.04 5.94 -6.85
N CYS A 2 -0.08 5.52 -5.58
CA CYS A 2 -0.49 4.19 -5.14
C CYS A 2 -1.90 3.85 -5.66
N ILE A 3 -2.06 2.73 -6.38
CA ILE A 3 -3.39 2.19 -6.73
C ILE A 3 -4.15 1.65 -5.52
N CYS A 4 -3.42 1.53 -4.40
CA CYS A 4 -3.83 0.98 -3.12
C CYS A 4 -5.13 1.60 -2.59
N ILE A 5 -5.30 2.92 -2.80
CA ILE A 5 -6.44 3.67 -2.27
C ILE A 5 -7.79 3.24 -2.88
N ASN A 6 -7.77 2.70 -4.10
CA ASN A 6 -8.96 2.37 -4.87
C ASN A 6 -9.08 0.86 -5.12
N CYS A 7 -8.40 0.02 -4.34
CA CYS A 7 -8.45 -1.42 -4.54
C CYS A 7 -9.35 -2.10 -3.50
N LYS A 8 -10.28 -2.95 -3.97
CA LYS A 8 -11.12 -3.78 -3.10
C LYS A 8 -10.33 -4.63 -2.11
N HIS A 9 -9.13 -5.04 -2.50
CA HIS A 9 -8.25 -5.92 -1.72
C HIS A 9 -7.33 -5.17 -0.74
N VAL A 10 -7.42 -3.84 -0.63
CA VAL A 10 -6.46 -3.00 0.13
C VAL A 10 -6.23 -3.49 1.56
N GLN A 11 -7.28 -3.93 2.27
CA GLN A 11 -7.17 -4.39 3.66
C GLN A 11 -6.78 -5.87 3.82
N ASN A 12 -6.82 -6.70 2.78
CA ASN A 12 -6.63 -8.15 2.93
C ASN A 12 -5.50 -8.70 2.07
N CYS A 13 -4.69 -7.84 1.45
CA CYS A 13 -3.61 -8.23 0.56
C CYS A 13 -2.26 -8.23 1.27
N SER A 14 -1.50 -9.31 1.12
CA SER A 14 -0.13 -9.44 1.64
C SER A 14 0.83 -8.39 1.10
N THR A 15 0.67 -7.97 -0.16
CA THR A 15 1.49 -6.88 -0.73
C THR A 15 1.20 -5.55 -0.05
N TYR A 16 -0.06 -5.20 0.18
CA TYR A 16 -0.39 -3.95 0.84
C TYR A 16 0.03 -3.97 2.31
N TYR A 17 -0.10 -5.11 2.98
CA TYR A 17 0.46 -5.32 4.33
C TYR A 17 1.96 -5.01 4.40
N LEU A 18 2.74 -5.47 3.41
CA LEU A 18 4.18 -5.17 3.36
C LEU A 18 4.43 -3.65 3.22
N ILE A 19 3.68 -2.99 2.35
CA ILE A 19 3.81 -1.54 2.08
C ILE A 19 3.42 -0.69 3.30
N GLU A 20 2.38 -1.07 4.05
CA GLU A 20 2.03 -0.44 5.32
C GLU A 20 3.22 -0.45 6.30
N GLY A 21 3.93 -1.58 6.38
CA GLY A 21 5.12 -1.71 7.22
C GLY A 21 6.27 -0.80 6.77
N GLN A 22 6.45 -0.59 5.46
CA GLN A 22 7.48 0.34 4.95
C GLN A 22 7.13 1.82 5.22
N HIS A 23 5.85 2.13 5.37
CA HIS A 23 5.38 3.47 5.76
C HIS A 23 5.29 3.66 7.28
N GLU A 24 5.75 2.69 8.08
CA GLU A 24 5.63 2.70 9.54
C GLU A 24 4.17 2.91 10.01
N LYS A 25 3.21 2.41 9.22
CA LYS A 25 1.77 2.51 9.51
C LYS A 25 1.27 1.26 10.21
N LEU A 26 0.23 1.44 11.01
CA LEU A 26 -0.51 0.31 11.58
C LEU A 26 -1.19 -0.47 10.45
N HIS A 27 -1.07 -1.79 10.53
CA HIS A 27 -1.70 -2.67 9.55
C HIS A 27 -3.24 -2.61 9.63
N PHE A 28 -3.92 -2.58 8.49
CA PHE A 28 -5.39 -2.68 8.48
C PHE A 28 -5.88 -4.08 8.87
N ASN A 29 -5.11 -5.10 8.50
CA ASN A 29 -5.34 -6.49 8.86
C ASN A 29 -3.99 -7.14 9.19
N ASN A 30 -3.88 -7.75 10.37
CA ASN A 30 -2.65 -8.44 10.79
C ASN A 30 -2.41 -9.77 10.09
N TYR A 31 -3.45 -10.33 9.45
CA TYR A 31 -3.42 -11.65 8.81
C TYR A 31 -4.08 -11.57 7.41
N PRO A 32 -3.46 -10.88 6.44
CA PRO A 32 -3.96 -10.84 5.08
C PRO A 32 -3.84 -12.23 4.42
N LEU A 33 -4.94 -12.71 3.84
CA LEU A 33 -4.97 -14.01 3.15
C LEU A 33 -4.86 -13.88 1.63
N PHE A 34 -5.10 -12.69 1.09
CA PHE A 34 -5.03 -12.47 -0.35
C PHE A 34 -3.59 -12.24 -0.82
N ILE A 35 -3.21 -12.93 -1.90
CA ILE A 35 -1.91 -12.80 -2.54
C ILE A 35 -2.12 -12.08 -3.87
N ALA A 36 -1.49 -10.91 -4.02
CA ALA A 36 -1.57 -10.15 -5.27
C ALA A 36 -0.85 -10.90 -6.41
N HIS A 37 -1.49 -10.96 -7.56
CA HIS A 37 -0.88 -11.47 -8.79
C HIS A 37 -0.13 -10.33 -9.50
N VAL A 38 1.18 -10.51 -9.65
CA VAL A 38 2.09 -9.59 -10.37
C VAL A 38 1.92 -8.12 -9.95
N PRO A 39 2.16 -7.79 -8.67
CA PRO A 39 2.21 -6.39 -8.23
C PRO A 39 3.48 -5.71 -8.77
N VAL A 40 3.33 -4.47 -9.23
CA VAL A 40 4.43 -3.59 -9.59
C VAL A 40 4.58 -2.55 -8.48
N ILE A 41 5.75 -2.52 -7.86
CA ILE A 41 6.08 -1.61 -6.76
C ILE A 41 7.17 -0.67 -7.25
N ASN A 42 6.93 0.63 -7.11
CA ASN A 42 7.91 1.67 -7.35
C ASN A 42 8.46 2.14 -6.00
N ILE A 43 9.78 2.25 -5.91
CA ILE A 43 10.47 2.77 -4.73
C ILE A 43 11.22 4.02 -5.17
N ASN A 44 10.84 5.16 -4.63
CA ASN A 44 11.58 6.39 -4.82
C ASN A 44 12.53 6.61 -3.64
N ILE A 45 13.81 6.83 -3.94
CA ILE A 45 14.87 6.99 -2.94
C ILE A 45 15.27 8.46 -2.91
N ILE A 46 15.04 9.10 -1.77
CA ILE A 46 15.28 10.52 -1.59
C ILE A 46 16.40 10.69 -0.56
N LEU A 47 17.49 11.34 -0.98
CA LEU A 47 18.60 11.73 -0.12
C LEU A 47 18.42 13.18 0.31
N GLN A 48 18.22 13.42 1.62
CA GLN A 48 18.10 14.76 2.20
C GLN A 48 18.83 14.83 3.54
N ASN A 49 19.69 15.82 3.73
CA ASN A 49 20.38 16.08 5.00
C ASN A 49 21.04 14.83 5.63
N GLN A 50 21.75 14.04 4.82
CA GLN A 50 22.39 12.77 5.24
C GLN A 50 21.41 11.68 5.69
N GLN A 51 20.11 11.86 5.48
CA GLN A 51 19.08 10.85 5.69
C GLN A 51 18.59 10.31 4.34
N VAL A 52 18.35 9.00 4.31
CA VAL A 52 17.69 8.34 3.17
C VAL A 52 16.23 8.14 3.53
N LYS A 53 15.34 8.67 2.69
CA LYS A 53 13.90 8.42 2.77
C LYS A 53 13.50 7.53 1.61
N PHE A 54 12.56 6.64 1.87
CA PHE A 54 11.98 5.76 0.88
C PHE A 54 10.49 6.05 0.77
N ASP A 55 10.01 6.16 -0.46
CA ASP A 55 8.59 6.30 -0.77
C ASP A 55 8.16 5.09 -1.61
N TRP A 56 7.20 4.33 -1.09
CA TRP A 56 6.82 3.02 -1.60
C TRP A 56 5.41 3.09 -2.19
N ASP A 57 5.30 2.88 -3.49
CA ASP A 57 4.02 2.94 -4.21
C ASP A 57 3.77 1.61 -4.91
N VAL A 58 2.61 0.98 -4.69
CA VAL A 58 2.11 -0.04 -5.63
C VAL A 58 1.48 0.71 -6.79
N THR A 59 2.06 0.61 -7.98
CA THR A 59 1.63 1.37 -9.16
C THR A 59 0.78 0.56 -10.12
N ASN A 60 0.91 -0.77 -10.10
CA ASN A 60 0.10 -1.66 -10.90
C ASN A 60 -0.05 -3.04 -10.22
N CYS A 61 -1.09 -3.79 -10.58
CA CYS A 61 -1.31 -5.16 -10.09
C CYS A 61 -2.35 -5.86 -10.97
N LEU A 62 -2.10 -7.11 -11.40
CA LEU A 62 -3.09 -7.89 -12.17
C LEU A 62 -4.28 -8.35 -11.32
N SER A 63 -4.14 -8.29 -10.00
CA SER A 63 -5.24 -8.51 -9.04
C SER A 63 -5.97 -7.22 -8.66
N PHE A 64 -5.70 -6.09 -9.31
CA PHE A 64 -6.41 -4.85 -9.02
C PHE A 64 -7.88 -4.98 -9.38
N VAL A 65 -8.73 -4.67 -8.41
CA VAL A 65 -10.18 -4.57 -8.58
C VAL A 65 -10.58 -3.21 -8.04
N GLU A 66 -11.10 -2.37 -8.92
CA GLU A 66 -11.49 -1.01 -8.57
C GLU A 66 -12.63 -1.02 -7.54
N ASP A 67 -12.40 -0.28 -6.46
CA ASP A 67 -13.35 0.02 -5.39
C ASP A 67 -13.04 1.47 -4.98
N PRO A 68 -13.61 2.46 -5.69
CA PRO A 68 -13.30 3.87 -5.48
C PRO A 68 -13.56 4.26 -4.03
N GLU A 69 -12.73 5.14 -3.48
CA GLU A 69 -12.89 5.64 -2.11
C GLU A 69 -12.85 4.55 -1.02
N LYS A 70 -12.45 3.31 -1.35
CA LYS A 70 -12.30 2.24 -0.36
C LYS A 70 -11.46 2.70 0.83
N TRP A 71 -10.41 3.46 0.57
CA TRP A 71 -9.55 4.05 1.58
C TRP A 71 -10.25 5.02 2.56
N LEU A 72 -11.32 5.72 2.16
CA LEU A 72 -12.08 6.61 3.06
C LEU A 72 -12.72 5.82 4.20
N THR A 73 -13.09 4.57 3.94
CA THR A 73 -13.64 3.67 4.98
C THR A 73 -12.57 3.19 5.98
N LEU A 74 -11.29 3.54 5.78
CA LEU A 74 -10.16 2.98 6.51
C LEU A 74 -9.56 3.89 7.60
N ASN A 75 -10.10 5.09 7.84
CA ASN A 75 -9.48 6.09 8.74
C ASN A 75 -8.00 6.35 8.42
N TYR A 76 -7.66 6.37 7.12
CA TYR A 76 -6.29 6.39 6.59
C TYR A 76 -5.45 7.61 7.04
N TYR A 77 -6.09 8.74 7.38
CA TYR A 77 -5.41 9.97 7.83
C TYR A 77 -5.27 10.11 9.36
N GLN A 78 -5.88 9.22 10.15
CA GLN A 78 -5.83 9.27 11.62
C GLN A 78 -4.94 8.17 12.24
N ARG A 79 -4.27 7.36 11.42
CA ARG A 79 -3.34 6.29 11.85
C ARG A 79 -2.02 6.37 11.11
#